data_AF-A0A0E3RVV2-F1
#
_entry.id   AF-A0A0E3RVV2-F1
#
_cell.length_a   1.000
_cell.length_b   1.000
_cell.length_c   1.000
_cell.angle_alpha   90.00
_cell.angle_beta   90.00
_cell.angle_gamma   90.00
#
_symmetry.space_group_name_H-M   'P 1'
#
loop_
_entity.id
_entity.type
_entity.pdbx_description
1 polymer ?
#
loop_
_entity_poly.entity_id
_entity_poly.type
_entity_poly.pdbx_seq_one_letter_code
_entity_poly.pdbx_strand_id
1 'polypeptide(L)'
;MTKLEKISGLFMIMLVVGMILVTPALACGPSAPIDKSDEQKILSVVSKEITLPKEFNIVNNPESGGFLFIYKESSNSFKMIDISKDYEINETWTGTFSLISGGYQTNLVSNKSHTISATYTGNPSSNTGEVTVYDSVKGTVTTHSLDCYQLCMSACSGMSGYGCAEGCPYLCSILIETGIGYVVCVGLCLGACFIDMTYGCDKICNAIC
;
A
#
# COMPACT_ATOMS: atom_id res chain seq x y z
N MET A 1 27.82 -13.12 -4.67
CA MET A 1 26.67 -13.98 -4.36
C MET A 1 26.90 -15.36 -4.92
N THR A 2 27.07 -16.36 -4.06
CA THR A 2 27.32 -17.73 -4.48
C THR A 2 26.01 -18.52 -4.61
N LYS A 3 26.03 -19.55 -5.44
CA LYS A 3 24.85 -20.36 -5.80
C LYS A 3 24.14 -21.01 -4.60
N LEU A 4 24.85 -21.15 -3.47
CA LEU A 4 24.32 -21.68 -2.20
C LEU A 4 23.37 -20.69 -1.48
N GLU A 5 23.66 -19.39 -1.53
CA GLU A 5 22.85 -18.34 -0.87
C GLU A 5 21.48 -18.20 -1.53
N LYS A 6 21.38 -18.46 -2.85
CA LYS A 6 20.12 -18.43 -3.61
C LYS A 6 19.16 -19.57 -3.26
N ILE A 7 19.68 -20.72 -2.84
CA ILE A 7 18.86 -21.91 -2.56
C ILE A 7 18.30 -21.85 -1.13
N SER A 8 19.07 -21.31 -0.17
CA SER A 8 18.61 -21.10 1.20
C SER A 8 17.48 -20.07 1.29
N GLY A 9 17.53 -19.00 0.48
CA GLY A 9 16.44 -18.02 0.38
C GLY A 9 15.13 -18.62 -0.15
N LEU A 10 15.21 -19.53 -1.13
CA LEU A 10 14.01 -20.17 -1.70
C LEU A 10 13.29 -21.09 -0.70
N PHE A 11 14.05 -21.79 0.15
CA PHE A 11 13.50 -22.67 1.19
C PHE A 11 12.86 -21.91 2.36
N MET A 12 13.42 -20.76 2.74
CA MET A 12 12.80 -19.85 3.72
C MET A 12 11.49 -19.24 3.19
N ILE A 13 11.45 -18.86 1.91
CA ILE A 13 10.23 -18.32 1.28
C ILE A 13 9.12 -19.39 1.25
N MET A 14 9.44 -20.65 0.95
CA MET A 14 8.45 -21.73 1.01
C MET A 14 7.93 -22.01 2.44
N LEU A 15 8.76 -21.82 3.47
CA LEU A 15 8.34 -21.96 4.87
C LEU A 15 7.46 -20.80 5.35
N VAL A 16 7.74 -19.56 4.92
CA VAL A 16 6.91 -18.39 5.24
C VAL A 16 5.57 -18.45 4.50
N VAL A 17 5.55 -18.86 3.22
CA VAL A 17 4.31 -19.07 2.47
C VAL A 17 3.47 -20.22 3.06
N GLY A 18 4.12 -21.22 3.67
CA GLY A 18 3.44 -22.31 4.38
C GLY A 18 2.76 -21.89 5.68
N MET A 19 3.29 -20.89 6.40
CA MET A 19 2.69 -20.38 7.65
C MET A 19 1.58 -19.35 7.41
N ILE A 20 1.56 -18.68 6.25
CA ILE A 20 0.48 -17.75 5.88
C ILE A 20 -0.82 -18.49 5.52
N LEU A 21 -0.75 -19.78 5.14
CA LEU A 21 -1.91 -20.56 4.70
C LEU A 21 -2.65 -21.31 5.81
N VAL A 22 -2.21 -21.23 7.06
CA VAL A 22 -2.84 -21.91 8.20
C VAL A 22 -2.75 -21.09 9.48
N THR A 23 -3.63 -20.10 9.61
CA THR A 23 -4.11 -19.69 10.94
C THR A 23 -5.62 -19.45 10.90
N PRO A 24 -6.42 -20.19 11.71
CA PRO A 24 -7.81 -19.86 11.95
C PRO A 24 -7.88 -18.63 12.86
N ALA A 25 -8.91 -17.81 12.63
CA ALA A 25 -9.29 -16.63 13.39
C ALA A 25 -8.86 -16.60 14.87
N LEU A 26 -8.21 -15.52 15.31
CA LEU A 26 -8.45 -14.77 16.56
C LEU A 26 -7.34 -13.72 16.80
N ALA A 27 -7.57 -12.51 16.30
CA ALA A 27 -7.25 -11.22 16.91
C ALA A 27 -7.79 -10.19 15.92
N CYS A 28 -8.53 -9.17 16.39
CA CYS A 28 -9.05 -8.12 15.50
C CYS A 28 -7.93 -7.64 14.56
N GLY A 29 -8.18 -7.71 13.25
CA GLY A 29 -7.32 -7.00 12.30
C GLY A 29 -7.29 -5.51 12.65
N PRO A 30 -6.20 -4.79 12.29
CA PRO A 30 -6.08 -3.36 12.56
C PRO A 30 -7.22 -2.52 11.95
N SER A 31 -7.91 -3.05 10.94
CA SER A 31 -9.18 -2.54 10.43
C SER A 31 -10.34 -3.43 10.89
N ALA A 32 -11.34 -2.85 11.54
CA ALA A 32 -12.61 -3.54 11.77
C ALA A 32 -13.15 -4.05 10.42
N PRO A 33 -13.67 -5.28 10.34
CA PRO A 33 -14.25 -5.79 9.12
C PRO A 33 -15.38 -4.86 8.65
N ILE A 34 -15.42 -4.59 7.35
CA ILE A 34 -16.46 -3.78 6.72
C ILE A 34 -17.83 -4.43 6.98
N ASP A 35 -18.85 -3.60 7.23
CA ASP A 35 -20.20 -4.10 7.37
C ASP A 35 -20.66 -4.81 6.09
N LYS A 36 -21.33 -5.96 6.22
CA LYS A 36 -21.77 -6.74 5.05
C LYS A 36 -22.73 -5.97 4.14
N SER A 37 -23.53 -5.06 4.69
CA SER A 37 -24.41 -4.19 3.91
C SER A 37 -23.59 -3.19 3.09
N ASP A 38 -22.54 -2.63 3.66
CA ASP A 38 -21.63 -1.71 2.96
C ASP A 38 -20.88 -2.46 1.86
N GLU A 39 -20.33 -3.63 2.16
CA GLU A 39 -19.66 -4.48 1.18
C GLU A 39 -20.56 -4.76 -0.02
N GLN A 40 -21.82 -5.17 0.18
CA GLN A 40 -22.76 -5.43 -0.91
C GLN A 40 -23.03 -4.21 -1.79
N LYS A 41 -23.20 -3.03 -1.17
CA LYS A 41 -23.45 -1.78 -1.92
C LYS A 41 -22.22 -1.37 -2.71
N ILE A 42 -21.03 -1.46 -2.10
CA ILE A 42 -19.75 -1.19 -2.75
C ILE A 42 -19.58 -2.11 -3.97
N LEU A 43 -19.78 -3.42 -3.81
CA LEU A 43 -19.68 -4.38 -4.92
C LEU A 43 -20.70 -4.10 -6.02
N SER A 44 -21.92 -3.68 -5.67
CA SER A 44 -22.95 -3.30 -6.64
C SER A 44 -22.56 -2.08 -7.48
N VAL A 45 -21.86 -1.12 -6.89
CA VAL A 45 -21.40 0.08 -7.59
C VAL A 45 -20.15 -0.24 -8.43
N VAL A 46 -19.16 -0.92 -7.85
CA VAL A 46 -17.91 -1.29 -8.55
C VAL A 46 -18.18 -2.21 -9.75
N SER A 47 -19.11 -3.16 -9.62
CA SER A 47 -19.45 -4.10 -10.71
C SER A 47 -20.10 -3.45 -11.94
N LYS A 48 -20.56 -2.20 -11.84
CA LYS A 48 -21.06 -1.42 -12.98
C LYS A 48 -19.93 -0.83 -13.81
N GLU A 49 -18.78 -0.56 -13.18
CA GLU A 49 -17.62 0.05 -13.83
C GLU A 49 -16.61 -0.99 -14.32
N ILE A 50 -16.43 -2.08 -13.58
CA ILE A 50 -15.44 -3.11 -13.89
C ILE A 50 -15.99 -4.52 -13.66
N THR A 51 -15.40 -5.50 -14.31
CA THR A 51 -15.54 -6.90 -13.91
C THR A 51 -14.85 -7.10 -12.56
N LEU A 52 -15.60 -7.59 -11.56
CA LEU A 52 -15.06 -7.80 -10.22
C LEU A 52 -13.86 -8.78 -10.26
N PRO A 53 -12.71 -8.40 -9.68
CA PRO A 53 -11.56 -9.30 -9.57
C PRO A 53 -11.88 -10.44 -8.58
N LYS A 54 -11.16 -11.55 -8.73
CA LYS A 54 -11.31 -12.71 -7.82
C LYS A 54 -10.83 -12.39 -6.40
N GLU A 55 -9.83 -11.54 -6.28
CA GLU A 55 -9.21 -11.12 -5.03
C GLU A 55 -9.22 -9.61 -4.96
N PHE A 56 -9.78 -9.07 -3.88
CA PHE A 56 -9.85 -7.64 -3.58
C PHE A 56 -9.92 -7.44 -2.08
N ASN A 57 -9.70 -6.20 -1.65
CA ASN A 57 -9.88 -5.76 -0.28
C ASN A 57 -10.72 -4.49 -0.26
N ILE A 58 -11.54 -4.33 0.77
CA ILE A 58 -12.30 -3.12 1.02
C ILE A 58 -11.90 -2.63 2.41
N VAL A 59 -11.51 -1.37 2.49
CA VAL A 59 -11.10 -0.73 3.74
C VAL A 59 -11.81 0.61 3.89
N ASN A 60 -11.94 1.08 5.12
CA ASN A 60 -12.46 2.42 5.38
C ASN A 60 -11.46 3.48 4.89
N ASN A 61 -11.99 4.57 4.36
CA ASN A 61 -11.25 5.79 4.10
C ASN A 61 -11.55 6.79 5.23
N PRO A 62 -10.71 6.90 6.28
CA PRO A 62 -10.96 7.79 7.41
C PRO A 62 -10.88 9.28 7.03
N GLU A 63 -10.23 9.61 5.91
CA GLU A 63 -10.16 11.00 5.43
C GLU A 63 -11.52 11.48 4.90
N SER A 64 -12.19 10.65 4.09
CA SER A 64 -13.47 10.99 3.47
C SER A 64 -14.68 10.45 4.22
N GLY A 65 -14.47 9.54 5.18
CA GLY A 65 -15.53 8.73 5.81
C GLY A 65 -16.13 7.67 4.87
N GLY A 66 -15.53 7.45 3.70
CA GLY A 66 -15.96 6.48 2.70
C GLY A 66 -15.14 5.20 2.74
N PHE A 67 -14.84 4.65 1.56
CA PHE A 67 -14.21 3.35 1.38
C PHE A 67 -13.17 3.36 0.27
N LEU A 68 -12.16 2.49 0.38
CA LEU A 68 -11.26 2.15 -0.71
C LEU A 68 -11.46 0.70 -1.12
N PHE A 69 -11.77 0.48 -2.39
CA PHE A 69 -11.75 -0.85 -3.01
C PHE A 69 -10.40 -1.04 -3.69
N ILE A 70 -9.62 -2.04 -3.25
CA ILE A 70 -8.23 -2.23 -3.64
C ILE A 70 -8.05 -3.62 -4.23
N TYR A 71 -7.40 -3.72 -5.39
CA TYR A 71 -7.05 -5.00 -5.97
C TYR A 71 -5.77 -4.94 -6.81
N LYS A 72 -5.09 -6.08 -6.92
CA LYS A 72 -3.91 -6.22 -7.78
C LYS A 72 -4.37 -6.52 -9.21
N GLU A 73 -3.93 -5.71 -10.16
CA GLU A 73 -4.30 -5.87 -11.58
C GLU A 73 -3.29 -6.74 -12.32
N SER A 74 -2.01 -6.62 -12.01
CA SER A 74 -0.93 -7.43 -12.57
C SER A 74 0.21 -7.62 -11.56
N SER A 75 1.30 -8.28 -11.96
CA SER A 75 2.50 -8.42 -11.11
C SER A 75 3.10 -7.08 -10.68
N ASN A 76 2.93 -6.02 -11.48
CA ASN A 76 3.54 -4.70 -11.30
C ASN A 76 2.53 -3.53 -11.24
N SER A 77 1.24 -3.84 -11.10
CA SER A 77 0.19 -2.82 -11.02
C SER A 77 -0.95 -3.23 -10.10
N PHE A 78 -1.61 -2.22 -9.54
CA PHE A 78 -2.80 -2.34 -8.72
C PHE A 78 -3.77 -1.22 -9.04
N LYS A 79 -5.02 -1.39 -8.63
CA LYS A 79 -6.06 -0.36 -8.71
C LYS A 79 -6.65 -0.09 -7.35
N MET A 80 -6.98 1.17 -7.13
CA MET A 80 -7.75 1.63 -5.98
C MET A 80 -8.94 2.44 -6.49
N ILE A 81 -10.11 2.22 -5.92
CA ILE A 81 -11.31 3.00 -6.20
C ILE A 81 -11.71 3.67 -4.89
N ASP A 82 -11.64 5.00 -4.86
CA ASP A 82 -12.15 5.81 -3.76
C ASP A 82 -13.65 5.99 -3.92
N ILE A 83 -14.38 5.59 -2.88
CA ILE A 83 -15.83 5.52 -2.86
C ILE A 83 -16.32 6.34 -1.67
N SER A 84 -17.27 7.24 -1.89
CA SER A 84 -17.84 8.06 -0.82
C SER A 84 -18.66 7.22 0.16
N LYS A 85 -18.98 7.82 1.32
CA LYS A 85 -19.92 7.24 2.31
C LYS A 85 -21.31 6.96 1.73
N ASP A 86 -21.68 7.66 0.65
CA ASP A 86 -22.96 7.55 -0.04
C ASP A 86 -22.88 6.58 -1.24
N TYR A 87 -21.78 5.81 -1.33
CA TYR A 87 -21.49 4.80 -2.34
C TYR A 87 -21.35 5.34 -3.77
N GLU A 88 -20.86 6.56 -3.91
CA GLU A 88 -20.50 7.14 -5.21
C GLU A 88 -19.00 6.96 -5.46
N ILE A 89 -18.61 6.58 -6.68
CA ILE A 89 -17.19 6.51 -7.04
C ILE A 89 -16.66 7.93 -7.19
N ASN A 90 -15.79 8.33 -6.27
CA ASN A 90 -15.14 9.63 -6.31
C ASN A 90 -14.06 9.65 -7.38
N GLU A 91 -13.16 8.66 -7.33
CA GLU A 91 -11.95 8.64 -8.13
C GLU A 91 -11.36 7.24 -8.22
N THR A 92 -10.86 6.88 -9.40
CA THR A 92 -10.21 5.60 -9.63
C THR A 92 -8.74 5.84 -9.93
N TRP A 93 -7.89 5.13 -9.21
CA TRP A 93 -6.44 5.22 -9.27
C TRP A 93 -5.85 3.92 -9.80
N THR A 94 -4.94 4.06 -10.76
CA THR A 94 -4.04 2.98 -11.17
C THR A 94 -2.67 3.26 -10.60
N GLY A 95 -2.18 2.34 -9.79
CA GLY A 95 -0.82 2.34 -9.28
C GLY A 95 0.07 1.40 -10.08
N THR A 96 1.25 1.88 -10.47
CA THR A 96 2.31 1.07 -11.06
C THR A 96 3.58 1.23 -10.25
N PHE A 97 4.43 0.21 -10.25
CA PHE A 97 5.63 0.22 -9.46
C PHE A 97 6.78 -0.47 -10.19
N SER A 98 8.00 0.04 -9.97
CA SER A 98 9.22 -0.46 -10.64
C SER A 98 10.46 -0.32 -9.76
N LEU A 99 11.43 -1.19 -9.97
CA LEU A 99 12.75 -1.09 -9.34
C LEU A 99 13.62 -0.11 -10.13
N ILE A 100 14.38 0.72 -9.42
CA ILE A 100 15.39 1.63 -9.99
C ILE A 100 16.75 1.39 -9.31
N SER A 101 17.82 1.96 -9.88
CA SER A 101 19.13 1.93 -9.22
C SER A 101 19.04 2.63 -7.86
N GLY A 102 19.37 1.92 -6.78
CA GLY A 102 19.34 2.47 -5.42
C GLY A 102 17.95 2.59 -4.77
N GLY A 103 16.89 2.05 -5.40
CA GLY A 103 15.55 2.17 -4.84
C GLY A 103 14.41 1.67 -5.72
N TYR A 104 13.25 2.32 -5.63
CA TYR A 104 12.07 2.01 -6.43
C TYR A 104 11.25 3.27 -6.72
N GLN A 105 10.34 3.16 -7.67
CA GLN A 105 9.42 4.22 -8.04
C GLN A 105 7.99 3.67 -8.05
N THR A 106 7.06 4.43 -7.48
CA THR A 106 5.62 4.22 -7.58
C THR A 106 5.01 5.38 -8.35
N ASN A 107 4.11 5.08 -9.30
CA ASN A 107 3.32 6.07 -10.01
C ASN A 107 1.84 5.77 -9.81
N LEU A 108 1.09 6.74 -9.31
CA LEU A 108 -0.36 6.72 -9.19
C LEU A 108 -0.92 7.65 -10.27
N VAL A 109 -1.84 7.15 -11.07
CA VAL A 109 -2.56 7.93 -12.09
C VAL A 109 -4.05 7.75 -11.87
N SER A 110 -4.76 8.86 -11.70
CA SER A 110 -6.21 8.85 -11.53
C SER A 110 -6.96 9.02 -12.86
N ASN A 111 -8.22 8.60 -12.88
CA ASN A 111 -9.14 8.86 -13.99
C ASN A 111 -9.50 10.35 -14.16
N LYS A 112 -9.12 11.21 -13.22
CA LYS A 112 -9.24 12.69 -13.31
C LYS A 112 -7.95 13.36 -13.77
N SER A 113 -7.00 12.60 -14.32
CA SER A 113 -5.68 13.07 -14.75
C SER A 113 -4.79 13.58 -13.60
N HIS A 114 -5.09 13.22 -12.35
CA HIS A 114 -4.18 13.45 -11.23
C HIS A 114 -3.08 12.40 -11.28
N THR A 115 -1.84 12.85 -11.48
CA THR A 115 -0.64 12.01 -11.39
C THR A 115 0.12 12.32 -10.11
N ILE A 116 0.51 11.28 -9.39
CA ILE A 116 1.43 11.33 -8.27
C ILE A 116 2.55 10.33 -8.53
N SER A 117 3.79 10.79 -8.45
CA SER A 117 4.97 9.94 -8.61
C SER A 117 5.81 10.03 -7.36
N ALA A 118 6.17 8.89 -6.78
CA ALA A 118 7.08 8.83 -5.65
C ALA A 118 8.30 8.02 -6.01
N THR A 119 9.47 8.62 -5.78
CA THR A 119 10.76 7.95 -5.89
C THR A 119 11.33 7.77 -4.51
N TYR A 120 11.69 6.53 -4.22
CA TYR A 120 12.23 6.11 -2.94
C TYR A 120 13.67 5.72 -3.16
N THR A 121 14.58 6.37 -2.44
CA THR A 121 16.00 6.02 -2.47
C THR A 121 16.46 5.73 -1.06
N GLY A 122 17.18 4.63 -0.89
CA GLY A 122 17.74 4.25 0.40
C GLY A 122 19.26 4.26 0.32
N ASN A 123 19.92 4.75 1.37
CA ASN A 123 21.35 4.55 1.56
C ASN A 123 21.57 3.50 2.66
N PRO A 124 21.91 2.25 2.28
CA PRO A 124 22.16 1.16 3.24
C PRO A 124 23.31 1.45 4.21
N SER A 125 24.17 2.42 3.88
CA SER A 125 25.37 2.78 4.64
C SER A 125 25.06 3.68 5.84
N SER A 126 23.99 4.46 5.78
CA SER A 126 23.61 5.46 6.79
C SER A 126 22.28 5.16 7.46
N ASN A 127 21.58 4.09 7.06
CA ASN A 127 20.19 3.80 7.47
C ASN A 127 19.26 5.01 7.26
N THR A 128 19.53 5.80 6.23
CA THR A 128 18.70 6.93 5.84
C THR A 128 18.07 6.64 4.48
N GLY A 129 16.87 7.15 4.28
CA GLY A 129 16.21 7.16 2.98
C GLY A 129 15.64 8.55 2.71
N GLU A 130 15.28 8.75 1.46
CA GLU A 130 14.59 9.94 1.00
C GLU A 130 13.43 9.53 0.12
N VAL A 131 12.30 10.20 0.33
CA VAL A 131 11.12 10.10 -0.51
C VAL A 131 10.99 11.40 -1.27
N THR A 132 10.97 11.33 -2.60
CA THR A 132 10.63 12.48 -3.43
C THR A 132 9.26 12.23 -4.06
N VAL A 133 8.28 13.05 -3.70
CA VAL A 133 6.91 12.98 -4.21
C VAL A 133 6.67 14.15 -5.16
N TYR A 134 6.21 13.83 -6.36
CA TYR A 134 5.66 14.79 -7.31
C TYR A 134 4.13 14.67 -7.30
N ASP A 135 3.45 15.80 -7.14
CA ASP A 135 1.99 15.93 -7.23
C ASP A 135 1.65 16.90 -8.37
N SER A 136 1.04 16.37 -9.44
CA SER A 136 0.68 17.15 -10.63
C SER A 136 -0.43 18.18 -10.41
N VAL A 137 -1.34 17.97 -9.45
CA VAL A 137 -2.43 18.92 -9.17
C VAL A 137 -1.90 20.14 -8.44
N LYS A 138 -0.98 19.92 -7.50
CA LYS A 138 -0.29 21.01 -6.78
C LYS A 138 0.86 21.61 -7.59
N GLY A 139 1.39 20.88 -8.57
CA GLY A 139 2.58 21.27 -9.32
C GLY A 139 3.84 21.29 -8.44
N THR A 140 3.85 20.50 -7.36
CA THR A 140 4.92 20.51 -6.34
C THR A 140 5.72 19.24 -6.38
N VAL A 141 7.03 19.38 -6.12
CA VAL A 141 7.93 18.29 -5.77
C VAL A 141 8.34 18.50 -4.31
N THR A 142 8.05 17.52 -3.46
CA THR A 142 8.48 17.53 -2.05
C THR A 142 9.46 16.40 -1.81
N THR A 143 10.53 16.69 -1.09
CA THR A 143 11.48 15.68 -0.62
C THR A 143 11.40 15.62 0.88
N HIS A 144 11.11 14.43 1.40
CA HIS A 144 11.00 14.16 2.82
C HIS A 144 12.20 13.28 3.24
N SER A 145 12.90 13.75 4.27
CA SER A 145 13.83 12.93 5.03
C SER A 145 13.01 12.23 6.11
N LEU A 146 13.23 10.93 6.27
CA LEU A 146 12.35 10.04 7.03
C LEU A 146 12.35 10.32 8.54
N ASP A 147 11.56 11.28 9.01
CA ASP A 147 11.45 11.64 10.43
C ASP A 147 10.34 10.86 11.14
N CYS A 148 9.35 10.33 10.41
CA CYS A 148 8.37 9.39 10.97
C CYS A 148 8.81 7.92 10.97
N TYR A 149 10.07 7.62 10.61
CA TYR A 149 10.58 6.25 10.49
C TYR A 149 10.35 5.40 11.74
N GLN A 150 10.60 5.96 12.93
CA GLN A 150 10.40 5.25 14.20
C GLN A 150 8.92 4.94 14.46
N LEU A 151 8.03 5.88 14.13
CA LEU A 151 6.58 5.70 14.25
C LEU A 151 6.12 4.59 13.30
N CYS A 152 6.57 4.64 12.04
CA CYS A 152 6.24 3.61 11.05
C CYS A 152 6.80 2.24 11.46
N MET A 153 8.06 2.15 11.91
CA MET A 153 8.65 0.89 12.33
C MET A 153 7.91 0.28 13.51
N SER A 154 7.45 1.11 14.46
CA SER A 154 6.63 0.66 15.58
C SER A 154 5.29 0.10 15.11
N ALA A 155 4.58 0.81 14.23
CA ALA A 155 3.31 0.37 13.67
C ALA A 155 3.47 -0.90 12.83
N CYS A 156 4.51 -0.96 11.98
CA CYS A 156 4.77 -2.06 11.09
C CYS A 156 5.29 -3.33 11.79
N SER A 157 6.08 -3.18 12.85
CA SER A 157 6.47 -4.34 13.68
C SER A 157 5.25 -5.03 14.31
N GLY A 158 4.19 -4.27 14.61
CA GLY A 158 2.88 -4.80 15.03
C GLY A 158 2.06 -5.42 13.90
N MET A 159 2.46 -5.24 12.64
CA MET A 159 1.79 -5.80 11.45
C MET A 159 2.38 -7.14 10.98
N SER A 160 3.31 -7.76 11.72
CA SER A 160 3.91 -9.05 11.34
C SER A 160 2.83 -10.14 11.24
N GLY A 161 2.35 -10.39 10.01
CA GLY A 161 1.27 -11.34 9.73
C GLY A 161 0.18 -10.82 8.79
N TYR A 162 0.08 -9.50 8.54
CA TYR A 162 -0.93 -8.91 7.67
C TYR A 162 -0.40 -8.66 6.25
N GLY A 163 -1.26 -8.84 5.24
CA GLY A 163 -0.94 -8.56 3.84
C GLY A 163 -0.87 -7.06 3.54
N CYS A 164 -0.21 -6.69 2.43
CA CYS A 164 -0.06 -5.30 1.99
C CYS A 164 -1.38 -4.51 1.97
N ALA A 165 -2.47 -5.17 1.57
CA ALA A 165 -3.78 -4.55 1.40
C ALA A 165 -4.49 -4.15 2.70
N GLU A 166 -4.08 -4.70 3.85
CA GLU A 166 -4.62 -4.31 5.16
C GLU A 166 -3.61 -3.48 5.95
N GLY A 167 -2.32 -3.84 5.86
CA GLY A 167 -1.26 -3.14 6.57
C GLY A 167 -1.05 -1.70 6.09
N CYS A 168 -1.07 -1.47 4.78
CA CYS A 168 -0.89 -0.12 4.22
C CYS A 168 -2.00 0.86 4.62
N PRO A 169 -3.30 0.51 4.48
CA PRO A 169 -4.40 1.33 5.00
C PRO A 169 -4.26 1.68 6.48
N TYR A 170 -3.95 0.70 7.34
CA TYR A 170 -3.77 0.96 8.76
C TYR A 170 -2.64 1.93 9.04
N LEU A 171 -1.46 1.68 8.46
CA LEU A 171 -0.29 2.53 8.63
C LEU A 171 -0.57 3.97 8.16
N CYS A 172 -1.23 4.13 7.02
CA CYS A 172 -1.61 5.43 6.49
C CYS A 172 -2.70 6.14 7.30
N SER A 173 -3.53 5.40 8.05
CA SER A 173 -4.49 6.01 8.96
C SER A 173 -3.81 6.69 10.15
N ILE A 174 -2.69 6.14 10.61
CA ILE A 174 -1.85 6.73 11.66
C ILE A 174 -1.08 7.94 11.12
N LEU A 175 -0.65 7.88 9.86
CA LEU A 175 0.15 8.92 9.21
C LEU A 175 -0.69 10.01 8.53
N ILE A 176 -2.01 10.02 8.72
CA ILE A 176 -2.89 10.97 8.01
C ILE A 176 -2.56 12.44 8.30
N GLU A 177 -2.03 12.72 9.50
CA GLU A 177 -1.63 14.06 9.94
C GLU A 177 -0.39 14.61 9.20
N THR A 178 0.34 13.77 8.45
CA THR A 178 1.49 14.19 7.64
C THR A 178 1.13 15.08 6.44
N GLY A 179 -0.17 15.15 6.08
CA GLY A 179 -0.67 16.02 5.00
C GLY A 179 -0.46 15.49 3.58
N ILE A 180 0.03 14.25 3.43
CA ILE A 180 0.18 13.56 2.13
C ILE A 180 -1.18 13.14 1.54
N GLY A 181 -2.21 13.03 2.38
CA GLY A 181 -3.54 12.51 2.01
C GLY A 181 -3.59 10.99 2.08
N TYR A 182 -4.71 10.44 2.55
CA TYR A 182 -4.82 9.02 2.89
C TYR A 182 -4.72 8.12 1.65
N VAL A 183 -5.49 8.43 0.59
CA VAL A 183 -5.51 7.63 -0.65
C VAL A 183 -4.12 7.58 -1.28
N VAL A 184 -3.42 8.70 -1.27
CA VAL A 184 -2.05 8.82 -1.79
C VAL A 184 -1.10 7.99 -0.96
N CYS A 185 -1.11 8.13 0.37
CA CYS A 185 -0.29 7.33 1.27
C CYS A 185 -0.51 5.82 1.03
N VAL A 186 -1.77 5.38 0.95
CA VAL A 186 -2.11 3.97 0.74
C VAL A 186 -1.55 3.48 -0.58
N GLY A 187 -1.73 4.23 -1.68
CA GLY A 187 -1.19 3.86 -2.98
C GLY A 187 0.35 3.76 -2.98
N LEU A 188 1.02 4.72 -2.35
CA LEU A 188 2.48 4.75 -2.22
C LEU A 188 3.00 3.53 -1.45
N CYS A 189 2.38 3.21 -0.30
CA CYS A 189 2.70 2.04 0.50
C CYS A 189 2.44 0.73 -0.24
N LEU A 190 1.31 0.60 -0.94
CA LEU A 190 0.97 -0.60 -1.71
C LEU A 190 1.99 -0.84 -2.83
N GLY A 191 2.42 0.21 -3.52
CA GLY A 191 3.48 0.11 -4.53
C GLY A 191 4.80 -0.41 -3.94
N ALA A 192 5.20 0.10 -2.77
CA ALA A 192 6.38 -0.38 -2.05
C ALA A 192 6.24 -1.86 -1.64
N CYS A 193 5.10 -2.22 -1.08
CA CYS A 193 4.85 -3.54 -0.52
C CYS A 193 4.68 -4.63 -1.61
N PHE A 194 4.06 -4.31 -2.74
CA PHE A 194 3.84 -5.27 -3.83
C PHE A 194 5.06 -5.53 -4.69
N ILE A 195 6.07 -4.65 -4.70
CA ILE A 195 7.36 -4.91 -5.38
C ILE A 195 8.05 -6.12 -4.77
N ASP A 196 7.98 -6.30 -3.45
CA ASP A 196 8.63 -7.43 -2.81
C ASP A 196 8.06 -7.65 -1.39
N MET A 197 7.35 -8.75 -1.22
CA MET A 197 6.84 -9.20 0.08
C MET A 197 7.97 -9.58 1.06
N THR A 198 9.22 -9.68 0.60
CA THR A 198 10.38 -9.92 1.47
C THR A 198 11.02 -8.64 2.01
N TYR A 199 10.63 -7.46 1.52
CA TYR A 199 11.12 -6.20 2.07
C TYR A 199 10.34 -5.85 3.34
N GLY A 200 10.94 -6.19 4.48
CA GLY A 200 10.42 -5.89 5.81
C GLY A 200 10.18 -4.40 6.06
N CYS A 201 9.60 -4.11 7.23
CA CYS A 201 9.13 -2.79 7.65
C CYS A 201 10.04 -1.63 7.33
N ASP A 202 11.37 -1.81 7.40
CA ASP A 202 12.35 -0.77 7.10
C ASP A 202 12.13 -0.12 5.72
N LYS A 203 11.82 -0.89 4.68
CA LYS A 203 11.64 -0.32 3.33
C LYS A 203 10.27 0.30 3.09
N ILE A 204 9.23 -0.23 3.72
CA ILE A 204 7.89 0.38 3.71
C ILE A 204 7.94 1.71 4.46
N CYS A 205 8.64 1.74 5.59
CA CYS A 205 8.87 2.96 6.35
C CYS A 205 9.76 3.97 5.62
N ASN A 206 10.76 3.49 4.87
CA ASN A 206 11.47 4.34 3.92
C ASN A 206 10.59 4.85 2.76
N ALA A 207 9.40 4.29 2.54
CA ALA A 207 8.49 4.75 1.51
C ALA A 207 7.61 5.92 1.96
N ILE A 208 7.16 5.90 3.21
CA ILE A 208 6.04 6.74 3.62
C ILE A 208 6.42 7.88 4.57
N CYS A 209 7.69 8.01 4.98
CA CYS A 209 8.10 8.88 6.09
C CYS A 209 8.97 10.13 5.81
#